data_AF-C5FIK4-F1
#
_entry.id   AF-C5FIK4-F1
#
_cell.length_a   1.000
_cell.length_b   1.000
_cell.length_c   1.000
_cell.angle_alpha   90.00
_cell.angle_beta   90.00
_cell.angle_gamma   90.00
#
_symmetry.space_group_name_H-M   'P 1'
#
loop_
_entity.id
_entity.type
_entity.pdbx_description
1 polymer ?
#
loop_
_entity_poly.entity_id
_entity_poly.type
_entity_poly.pdbx_seq_one_letter_code
_entity_poly.pdbx_strand_id
1 'polypeptide(L)'
;MVLLSSSTVGVALSSSIIGFFTLILFLSGYVLQQQSVRHIRVALQRSPSANPKIQPAYPSEPIWDDNKRPSEKTAKLNEKKKGNILGRRTKFSQGNQSPLGELVEEDVENEQKIEKAKHAYLHILTKPIASDICSTVLFFEHLASNSSQTTEQILLYPKSWDTSSPTKSVSSALTILKKSSARLNAVVKGIDTSDIRPGALSETQMMKKASAKLVEYERVLFLRSPGHLVNIDKLEQMITSDIGEIMKVGSSKMIPSTWISTHLSITQRQLPPALLVASEPSAFSSPTGSKAPPKPHILNSETMQQMNFVMESSESPGRHPGPAYVYFESGMVHRGGSADMHYSEWKKQVQSVCDGVNLGL
;
A
#
# COMPACT_ATOMS: atom_id res chain seq x y z
N MET A 1 24.55 -23.14 69.98
CA MET A 1 24.87 -23.82 68.71
C MET A 1 23.64 -24.66 68.35
N VAL A 2 22.75 -24.12 67.52
CA VAL A 2 21.47 -24.78 67.19
C VAL A 2 21.71 -25.66 65.97
N LEU A 3 21.86 -26.97 66.21
CA LEU A 3 21.98 -27.99 65.16
C LEU A 3 20.64 -28.06 64.43
N LEU A 4 20.58 -27.49 63.22
CA LEU A 4 19.46 -27.67 62.30
C LEU A 4 19.39 -29.16 61.96
N SER A 5 18.37 -29.83 62.50
CA SER A 5 18.01 -31.20 62.13
C SER A 5 17.86 -31.30 60.61
N SER A 6 18.42 -32.36 59.99
CA SER A 6 18.30 -32.63 58.55
C SER A 6 16.83 -32.64 58.07
N SER A 7 15.89 -32.98 58.95
CA SER A 7 14.45 -32.92 58.68
C SER A 7 13.93 -31.49 58.47
N THR A 8 14.52 -30.48 59.13
CA THR A 8 14.09 -29.08 59.00
C THR A 8 14.50 -28.49 57.65
N VAL A 9 15.69 -28.86 57.15
CA VAL A 9 16.17 -28.42 55.84
C VAL A 9 15.31 -29.01 54.71
N GLY A 10 14.94 -30.29 54.83
CA GLY A 10 14.07 -30.95 53.84
C GLY A 10 12.68 -30.33 53.74
N VAL A 11 12.07 -29.97 54.88
CA VAL A 11 10.75 -29.32 54.92
C VAL A 11 10.82 -27.88 54.37
N ALA A 12 11.89 -27.14 54.67
CA ALA A 12 12.07 -25.79 54.14
C ALA A 12 12.22 -25.79 52.60
N LEU A 13 12.98 -26.75 52.06
CA LEU A 13 13.20 -26.88 50.61
C LEU A 13 11.92 -27.30 49.88
N SER A 14 11.15 -28.26 50.42
CA SER A 14 9.89 -28.69 49.80
C SER A 14 8.81 -27.61 49.85
N SER A 15 8.70 -26.90 50.97
CA SER A 15 7.77 -25.76 51.10
C SER A 15 8.11 -24.62 50.14
N SER A 16 9.40 -24.34 49.94
CA SER A 16 9.86 -23.32 49.00
C SER A 16 9.51 -23.65 47.55
N ILE A 17 9.71 -24.91 47.12
CA ILE A 17 9.38 -25.35 45.76
C ILE A 17 7.87 -25.26 45.51
N ILE A 18 7.05 -25.75 46.44
CA ILE A 18 5.59 -25.68 46.32
C ILE A 18 5.11 -24.22 46.30
N GLY A 19 5.68 -23.37 47.15
CA GLY A 19 5.42 -21.92 47.16
C GLY A 19 5.78 -21.24 45.84
N PHE A 20 6.89 -21.62 45.21
CA PHE A 20 7.31 -21.05 43.95
C PHE A 20 6.37 -21.42 42.79
N PHE A 21 6.00 -22.69 42.68
CA PHE A 21 5.06 -23.14 41.63
C PHE A 21 3.67 -22.56 41.81
N THR A 22 3.17 -22.48 43.04
CA THR A 22 1.88 -21.83 43.33
C THR A 22 1.89 -20.34 42.97
N LEU A 23 3.00 -19.64 43.23
CA LEU A 23 3.15 -18.23 42.85
C LEU A 23 3.21 -18.04 41.32
N ILE A 24 3.88 -18.93 40.58
CA ILE A 24 3.89 -18.90 39.10
C ILE A 24 2.49 -19.14 38.54
N LEU A 25 1.76 -20.13 39.07
CA LEU A 25 0.39 -20.41 38.65
C LEU A 25 -0.53 -19.21 38.92
N PHE A 26 -0.36 -18.55 40.07
CA PHE A 26 -1.10 -17.35 40.40
C PHE A 26 -0.78 -16.18 39.45
N LEU A 27 0.50 -15.95 39.14
CA LEU A 27 0.92 -14.93 38.16
C LEU A 27 0.40 -15.22 36.75
N SER A 28 0.38 -16.50 36.34
CA SER A 28 -0.18 -16.92 35.05
C SER A 28 -1.69 -16.61 34.96
N GLY A 29 -2.45 -16.97 36.02
CA GLY A 29 -3.87 -16.61 36.13
C GLY A 29 -4.10 -15.10 36.17
N TYR A 30 -3.26 -14.36 36.89
CA TYR A 30 -3.33 -12.90 37.01
C TYR A 30 -3.13 -12.19 35.67
N VAL A 31 -2.15 -12.63 34.86
CA VAL A 31 -1.90 -12.05 33.52
C VAL A 31 -3.07 -12.32 32.58
N LEU A 32 -3.64 -13.52 32.60
CA LEU A 32 -4.83 -13.88 31.82
C LEU A 32 -6.06 -13.02 32.20
N GLN A 33 -6.26 -12.77 33.50
CA GLN A 33 -7.35 -11.90 33.98
C GLN A 33 -7.14 -10.44 33.58
N GLN A 34 -5.91 -9.93 33.60
CA GLN A 34 -5.62 -8.56 33.14
C GLN A 34 -5.87 -8.37 31.63
N GLN A 35 -5.61 -9.40 30.81
CA GLN A 35 -5.91 -9.34 29.37
C GLN A 35 -7.42 -9.27 29.11
N SER A 36 -8.23 -10.03 29.87
CA SER A 36 -9.69 -10.01 29.76
C SER A 36 -10.29 -8.64 30.10
N VAL A 37 -9.85 -8.02 31.21
CA VAL A 37 -10.37 -6.69 31.62
C VAL A 37 -9.94 -5.57 30.66
N ARG A 38 -8.75 -5.66 30.07
CA ARG A 38 -8.32 -4.72 29.02
C ARG A 38 -9.17 -4.85 27.76
N HIS A 39 -9.53 -6.07 27.37
CA HIS A 39 -10.37 -6.31 26.19
C HIS A 39 -11.81 -5.81 26.39
N ILE A 40 -12.36 -5.94 27.62
CA ILE A 40 -13.69 -5.44 27.95
C ILE A 40 -13.72 -3.91 28.05
N ARG A 41 -12.68 -3.25 28.58
CA ARG A 41 -12.63 -1.76 28.58
C ARG A 41 -12.57 -1.17 27.16
N VAL A 42 -11.89 -1.85 26.22
CA VAL A 42 -11.88 -1.47 24.80
C VAL A 42 -13.22 -1.73 24.12
N ALA A 43 -13.96 -2.76 24.55
CA ALA A 43 -15.31 -3.05 24.04
C ALA A 43 -16.38 -2.11 24.61
N LEU A 44 -16.30 -1.73 25.89
CA LEU A 44 -17.26 -0.83 26.54
C LEU A 44 -17.04 0.65 26.16
N GLN A 45 -15.81 1.08 25.85
CA GLN A 45 -15.58 2.43 25.29
C GLN A 45 -16.19 2.62 23.89
N ARG A 46 -16.62 1.54 23.21
CA ARG A 46 -17.26 1.60 21.89
C ARG A 46 -18.79 1.61 21.91
N SER A 47 -19.43 1.71 23.07
CA SER A 47 -20.89 1.84 23.15
C SER A 47 -21.31 3.11 23.90
N PRO A 48 -21.77 4.15 23.17
CA PRO A 48 -22.90 4.93 23.61
C PRO A 48 -24.12 4.48 22.78
N SER A 49 -24.90 3.55 23.34
CA SER A 49 -26.27 3.35 22.89
C SER A 49 -27.14 4.51 23.40
N ALA A 50 -27.62 5.29 22.44
CA ALA A 50 -28.95 5.87 22.35
C ALA A 50 -29.80 6.06 23.63
N ASN A 51 -30.16 7.33 23.92
CA ASN A 51 -31.56 7.79 23.81
C ASN A 51 -31.60 9.32 23.59
N PRO A 52 -32.70 9.92 23.11
CA PRO A 52 -32.70 10.87 22.02
C PRO A 52 -33.03 12.28 22.54
N LYS A 53 -33.13 13.23 21.61
CA LYS A 53 -33.55 14.62 21.81
C LYS A 53 -32.38 15.53 22.13
N ILE A 54 -31.81 16.12 21.07
CA ILE A 54 -31.68 17.56 20.82
C ILE A 54 -30.96 17.69 19.45
N GLN A 55 -31.66 18.19 18.44
CA GLN A 55 -31.05 18.89 17.30
C GLN A 55 -31.05 20.40 17.62
N PRO A 56 -30.34 21.26 16.88
CA PRO A 56 -28.95 21.16 16.44
C PRO A 56 -28.19 22.46 16.81
N ALA A 57 -26.86 22.40 16.95
CA ALA A 57 -26.02 23.59 16.91
C ALA A 57 -24.77 23.27 16.09
N TYR A 58 -24.84 23.58 14.78
CA TYR A 58 -23.67 23.61 13.92
C TYR A 58 -22.81 24.83 14.31
N PRO A 59 -21.50 24.67 14.53
CA PRO A 59 -20.54 25.69 14.15
C PRO A 59 -20.23 25.49 12.65
N SER A 60 -20.53 26.52 11.87
CA SER A 60 -20.25 26.63 10.44
C SER A 60 -18.78 26.31 10.12
N GLU A 61 -18.57 25.35 9.22
CA GLU A 61 -17.33 25.23 8.46
C GLU A 61 -17.18 26.43 7.50
N PRO A 62 -15.94 26.84 7.18
CA PRO A 62 -15.70 27.76 6.08
C PRO A 62 -16.02 27.06 4.76
N ILE A 63 -17.09 27.55 4.13
CA ILE A 63 -17.47 27.31 2.74
C ILE A 63 -16.28 27.70 1.84
N TRP A 64 -15.87 26.79 0.97
CA TRP A 64 -15.05 27.13 -0.19
C TRP A 64 -15.92 27.93 -1.16
N ASP A 65 -15.86 29.26 -1.05
CA ASP A 65 -16.60 30.19 -1.90
C ASP A 65 -15.73 30.54 -3.12
N ASP A 66 -15.96 29.80 -4.21
CA ASP A 66 -15.42 30.07 -5.55
C ASP A 66 -16.18 31.26 -6.16
N ASN A 67 -15.90 32.48 -5.70
CA ASN A 67 -16.19 33.71 -6.44
C ASN A 67 -15.61 34.97 -5.77
N LYS A 68 -14.30 35.20 -5.92
CA LYS A 68 -13.77 36.58 -5.98
C LYS A 68 -12.60 36.67 -6.97
N ARG A 69 -12.85 37.34 -8.10
CA ARG A 69 -11.80 38.07 -8.83
C ARG A 69 -11.25 39.17 -7.92
N PRO A 70 -9.92 39.32 -7.81
CA PRO A 70 -9.32 40.59 -7.48
C PRO A 70 -8.90 41.26 -8.79
N SER A 71 -9.47 42.44 -9.02
CA SER A 71 -9.02 43.39 -10.01
C SER A 71 -7.53 43.73 -9.83
N GLU A 72 -6.79 43.53 -10.92
CA GLU A 72 -5.84 44.49 -11.49
C GLU A 72 -5.02 45.35 -10.52
N LYS A 73 -3.78 44.92 -10.28
CA LYS A 73 -2.63 45.84 -10.26
C LYS A 73 -1.50 45.26 -11.11
N THR A 74 -1.31 45.92 -12.24
CA THR A 74 -0.20 45.83 -13.19
C THR A 74 1.18 45.88 -12.51
N ALA A 75 2.01 44.87 -12.77
CA ALA A 75 3.46 45.01 -12.84
C ALA A 75 4.00 44.02 -13.88
N LYS A 76 4.37 44.55 -15.05
CA LYS A 76 5.08 43.85 -16.13
C LYS A 76 6.50 43.50 -15.67
N LEU A 77 6.95 42.25 -15.88
CA LEU A 77 8.33 41.96 -16.28
C LEU A 77 8.50 40.55 -16.89
N ASN A 78 8.74 40.54 -18.20
CA ASN A 78 9.48 39.61 -19.05
C ASN A 78 9.34 38.08 -18.92
N GLU A 79 8.81 37.52 -20.02
CA GLU A 79 9.05 36.17 -20.53
C GLU A 79 10.55 35.82 -20.61
N LYS A 80 10.91 34.59 -20.19
CA LYS A 80 11.47 33.57 -21.10
C LYS A 80 11.78 32.25 -20.38
N LYS A 81 11.41 31.17 -21.09
CA LYS A 81 12.05 29.84 -21.14
C LYS A 81 11.67 28.81 -20.05
N LYS A 82 10.59 28.06 -20.34
CA LYS A 82 10.42 26.67 -19.90
C LYS A 82 11.51 25.81 -20.54
N GLY A 83 12.39 25.23 -19.71
CA GLY A 83 13.31 24.18 -20.12
C GLY A 83 12.67 22.80 -19.90
N ASN A 84 12.28 22.14 -20.99
CA ASN A 84 11.98 20.71 -20.99
C ASN A 84 13.31 19.95 -20.87
N ILE A 85 13.57 19.33 -19.71
CA ILE A 85 14.66 18.36 -19.54
C ILE A 85 14.03 16.97 -19.57
N LEU A 86 13.81 16.47 -20.78
CA LEU A 86 13.69 15.04 -21.05
C LEU A 86 14.67 14.74 -22.19
N GLY A 87 15.94 14.60 -21.82
CA GLY A 87 17.01 14.24 -22.73
C GLY A 87 16.91 12.77 -23.13
N ARG A 88 16.20 12.48 -24.23
CA ARG A 88 16.38 11.24 -25.00
C ARG A 88 17.32 11.55 -26.15
N ARG A 89 18.59 11.19 -25.96
CA ARG A 89 19.71 11.43 -26.89
C ARG A 89 19.61 10.48 -28.08
N THR A 90 19.01 10.91 -29.18
CA THR A 90 19.17 10.24 -30.48
C THR A 90 20.42 10.79 -31.15
N LYS A 91 21.40 9.92 -31.38
CA LYS A 91 22.53 10.19 -32.27
C LYS A 91 22.10 9.79 -33.69
N PHE A 92 22.11 10.71 -34.64
CA PHE A 92 22.50 10.37 -36.01
C PHE A 92 23.06 11.56 -36.78
N SER A 93 23.84 11.19 -37.79
CA SER A 93 24.87 11.93 -38.51
C SER A 93 24.37 13.07 -39.40
N GLN A 94 25.29 14.01 -39.57
CA GLN A 94 25.33 15.17 -40.46
C GLN A 94 25.17 14.80 -41.95
N GLY A 95 24.40 15.61 -42.71
CA GLY A 95 24.32 15.51 -44.17
C GLY A 95 23.24 16.39 -44.85
N ASN A 96 23.52 17.69 -44.94
CA ASN A 96 23.21 18.66 -46.02
C ASN A 96 21.85 18.75 -46.78
N GLN A 97 21.36 20.01 -46.81
CA GLN A 97 20.73 20.79 -47.92
C GLN A 97 19.19 20.74 -48.15
N SER A 98 18.56 21.92 -47.99
CA SER A 98 17.27 22.39 -48.54
C SER A 98 17.42 22.80 -50.04
N PRO A 99 16.38 23.17 -50.85
CA PRO A 99 15.05 23.69 -50.48
C PRO A 99 13.82 23.33 -51.35
N LEU A 100 12.65 23.77 -50.85
CA LEU A 100 11.38 24.16 -51.52
C LEU A 100 10.68 23.20 -52.51
N GLY A 101 9.46 22.78 -52.16
CA GLY A 101 8.47 22.20 -53.07
C GLY A 101 7.18 21.86 -52.33
N GLU A 102 6.20 22.76 -52.43
CA GLU A 102 4.82 22.59 -51.97
C GLU A 102 4.09 21.60 -52.88
N LEU A 103 3.79 20.40 -52.38
CA LEU A 103 2.74 19.53 -52.88
C LEU A 103 2.12 18.77 -51.70
N VAL A 104 0.80 18.79 -51.68
CA VAL A 104 -0.09 18.15 -50.72
C VAL A 104 0.19 16.64 -50.70
N GLU A 105 0.65 16.13 -49.56
CA GLU A 105 0.60 14.69 -49.26
C GLU A 105 -0.25 14.49 -48.00
N GLU A 106 -1.24 13.62 -48.18
CA GLU A 106 -2.29 13.27 -47.26
C GLU A 106 -1.77 12.68 -45.95
N ASP A 107 -2.53 12.92 -44.89
CA ASP A 107 -2.42 12.38 -43.55
C ASP A 107 -2.01 10.90 -43.50
N VAL A 108 -0.83 10.62 -42.96
CA VAL A 108 -0.61 9.46 -42.08
C VAL A 108 0.32 9.87 -40.95
N GLU A 109 -0.13 10.76 -40.07
CA GLU A 109 0.37 10.77 -38.69
C GLU A 109 -0.02 9.45 -38.03
N ASN A 110 0.76 8.41 -38.29
CA ASN A 110 0.81 7.24 -37.42
C ASN A 110 1.56 7.67 -36.16
N GLU A 111 0.94 8.56 -35.38
CA GLU A 111 1.16 8.56 -33.95
C GLU A 111 0.78 7.15 -33.51
N GLN A 112 1.78 6.28 -33.34
CA GLN A 112 1.69 5.17 -32.43
C GLN A 112 1.38 5.79 -31.08
N LYS A 113 0.10 6.03 -30.85
CA LYS A 113 -0.50 6.43 -29.60
C LYS A 113 -0.15 5.31 -28.66
N ILE A 114 0.98 5.47 -27.97
CA ILE A 114 1.36 4.60 -26.86
C ILE A 114 0.14 4.64 -25.96
N GLU A 115 -0.62 3.54 -25.95
CA GLU A 115 -1.83 3.46 -25.15
C GLU A 115 -1.37 3.63 -23.70
N LYS A 116 -1.69 4.80 -23.14
CA LYS A 116 -1.34 5.12 -21.77
C LYS A 116 -2.00 4.09 -20.87
N ALA A 117 -1.23 3.52 -19.94
CA ALA A 117 -1.72 2.51 -19.01
C ALA A 117 -2.99 2.99 -18.30
N LYS A 118 -4.04 2.19 -18.35
CA LYS A 118 -5.34 2.51 -17.72
C LYS A 118 -5.32 2.22 -16.23
N HIS A 119 -4.55 1.20 -15.84
CA HIS A 119 -4.48 0.71 -14.48
C HIS A 119 -3.06 0.84 -13.91
N ALA A 120 -2.94 0.90 -12.58
CA ALA A 120 -1.64 0.86 -11.93
C ALA A 120 -1.66 0.04 -10.63
N TYR A 121 -0.58 -0.71 -10.40
CA TYR A 121 -0.27 -1.29 -9.10
C TYR A 121 0.64 -0.34 -8.33
N LEU A 122 0.28 0.00 -7.09
CA LEU A 122 0.97 1.00 -6.30
C LEU A 122 1.55 0.39 -5.02
N HIS A 123 2.87 0.48 -4.84
CA HIS A 123 3.54 0.24 -3.57
C HIS A 123 4.02 1.57 -2.97
N ILE A 124 3.86 1.72 -1.66
CA ILE A 124 4.36 2.87 -0.90
C ILE A 124 5.29 2.36 0.18
N LEU A 125 6.54 2.80 0.15
CA LEU A 125 7.53 2.50 1.17
C LEU A 125 7.73 3.73 2.05
N THR A 126 7.50 3.57 3.35
CA THR A 126 7.71 4.64 4.35
C THR A 126 8.87 4.35 5.28
N LYS A 127 9.25 3.06 5.41
CA LYS A 127 10.35 2.60 6.26
C LYS A 127 11.53 2.13 5.39
N PRO A 128 12.78 2.51 5.74
CA PRO A 128 13.96 2.15 4.95
C PRO A 128 14.42 0.72 5.26
N ILE A 129 13.62 -0.27 4.85
CA ILE A 129 13.91 -1.68 5.07
C ILE A 129 14.25 -2.33 3.72
N ALA A 130 15.41 -2.99 3.64
CA ALA A 130 15.88 -3.60 2.41
C ALA A 130 14.96 -4.74 1.91
N SER A 131 14.40 -5.54 2.83
CA SER A 131 13.42 -6.58 2.49
C SER A 131 12.20 -6.02 1.76
N ASP A 132 11.68 -4.86 2.17
CA ASP A 132 10.45 -4.29 1.61
C ASP A 132 10.69 -3.75 0.18
N ILE A 133 11.89 -3.19 -0.04
CA ILE A 133 12.34 -2.76 -1.37
C ILE A 133 12.48 -3.98 -2.28
N CYS A 134 13.18 -5.01 -1.83
CA CYS A 134 13.40 -6.23 -2.61
C CYS A 134 12.12 -7.03 -2.85
N SER A 135 11.20 -7.05 -1.88
CA SER A 135 9.85 -7.59 -2.04
C SER A 135 9.08 -6.87 -3.14
N THR A 136 9.23 -5.54 -3.24
CA THR A 136 8.64 -4.77 -4.33
C THR A 136 9.26 -5.11 -5.68
N VAL A 137 10.58 -5.30 -5.76
CA VAL A 137 11.24 -5.74 -6.99
C VAL A 137 10.71 -7.10 -7.43
N LEU A 138 10.62 -8.07 -6.51
CA LEU A 138 10.08 -9.40 -6.78
C LEU A 138 8.63 -9.33 -7.30
N PHE A 139 7.79 -8.54 -6.64
CA PHE A 139 6.40 -8.33 -7.07
C PHE A 139 6.33 -7.77 -8.50
N PHE A 140 7.14 -6.76 -8.82
CA PHE A 140 7.19 -6.18 -10.17
C PHE A 140 7.78 -7.14 -11.20
N GLU A 141 8.71 -8.03 -10.84
CA GLU A 141 9.20 -9.08 -11.72
C GLU A 141 8.13 -10.09 -12.11
N HIS A 142 7.32 -10.53 -11.14
CA HIS A 142 6.20 -11.44 -11.42
C HIS A 142 5.11 -10.80 -12.27
N LEU A 143 4.86 -9.50 -12.08
CA LEU A 143 3.92 -8.77 -12.93
C LEU A 143 4.49 -8.60 -14.33
N ALA A 144 5.73 -8.12 -14.48
CA ALA A 144 6.33 -7.89 -15.79
C ALA A 144 6.45 -9.16 -16.65
N SER A 145 6.55 -10.35 -16.04
CA SER A 145 6.61 -11.61 -16.78
C SER A 145 5.26 -12.10 -17.30
N ASN A 146 4.14 -11.66 -16.71
CA ASN A 146 2.81 -12.19 -17.01
C ASN A 146 1.75 -11.12 -17.37
N SER A 147 2.04 -9.83 -17.16
CA SER A 147 1.03 -8.77 -17.28
C SER A 147 0.74 -8.39 -18.72
N SER A 148 -0.53 -8.08 -18.98
CA SER A 148 -0.94 -7.32 -20.16
C SER A 148 -0.35 -5.89 -20.14
N GLN A 149 -0.06 -5.31 -21.30
CA GLN A 149 0.58 -3.97 -21.46
C GLN A 149 -0.22 -2.78 -20.89
N THR A 150 -1.38 -3.03 -20.28
CA THR A 150 -2.35 -2.01 -19.86
C THR A 150 -2.19 -1.56 -18.41
N THR A 151 -1.32 -2.23 -17.64
CA THR A 151 -1.09 -1.93 -16.22
C THR A 151 0.35 -1.51 -15.95
N GLU A 152 0.54 -0.38 -15.30
CA GLU A 152 1.85 0.15 -14.92
C GLU A 152 2.18 -0.16 -13.45
N GLN A 153 3.45 -0.41 -13.13
CA GLN A 153 3.90 -0.63 -11.75
C GLN A 153 4.46 0.67 -11.18
N ILE A 154 3.94 1.14 -10.03
CA ILE A 154 4.36 2.40 -9.41
C ILE A 154 4.90 2.12 -8.01
N LEU A 155 6.08 2.66 -7.73
CA LEU A 155 6.65 2.65 -6.38
C LEU A 155 6.92 4.08 -5.90
N LEU A 156 6.36 4.41 -4.74
CA LEU A 156 6.61 5.66 -4.03
C LEU A 156 7.53 5.41 -2.83
N TYR A 157 8.56 6.23 -2.70
CA TYR A 157 9.48 6.20 -1.55
C TYR A 157 10.00 7.61 -1.23
N PRO A 158 10.59 7.86 -0.06
CA PRO A 158 11.13 9.17 0.30
C PRO A 158 12.36 9.50 -0.54
N LYS A 159 12.35 10.65 -1.21
CA LYS A 159 13.47 11.13 -2.05
C LYS A 159 14.78 11.28 -1.26
N SER A 160 14.70 11.52 0.05
CA SER A 160 15.87 11.62 0.92
C SER A 160 16.72 10.34 0.95
N TRP A 161 16.15 9.18 0.64
CA TRP A 161 16.90 7.92 0.57
C TRP A 161 17.90 7.89 -0.60
N ASP A 162 17.70 8.73 -1.62
CA ASP A 162 18.61 8.84 -2.76
C ASP A 162 19.91 9.56 -2.42
N THR A 163 19.81 10.59 -1.57
CA THR A 163 20.95 11.42 -1.16
C THR A 163 21.62 10.90 0.10
N SER A 164 20.83 10.38 1.04
CA SER A 164 21.29 9.92 2.35
C SER A 164 20.57 8.62 2.71
N SER A 165 20.96 7.53 2.07
CA SER A 165 20.41 6.21 2.38
C SER A 165 20.74 5.82 3.83
N PRO A 166 19.75 5.37 4.64
CA PRO A 166 19.99 5.01 6.04
C PRO A 166 20.96 3.85 6.25
N THR A 167 21.00 2.90 5.32
CA THR A 167 21.91 1.74 5.38
C THR A 167 22.48 1.43 4.00
N LYS A 168 23.61 0.70 3.97
CA LYS A 168 24.20 0.18 2.73
C LYS A 168 23.24 -0.77 2.01
N SER A 169 22.52 -1.62 2.76
CA SER A 169 21.52 -2.54 2.19
C SER A 169 20.41 -1.81 1.44
N VAL A 170 19.89 -0.71 2.02
CA VAL A 170 18.84 0.10 1.38
C VAL A 170 19.37 0.76 0.10
N SER A 171 20.58 1.32 0.11
CA SER A 171 21.15 1.92 -1.11
C SER A 171 21.38 0.89 -2.21
N SER A 172 21.84 -0.32 -1.85
CA SER A 172 22.05 -1.41 -2.81
C SER A 172 20.71 -1.88 -3.40
N ALA A 173 19.70 -2.10 -2.56
CA ALA A 173 18.36 -2.49 -2.99
C ALA A 173 17.70 -1.44 -3.91
N LEU A 174 17.80 -0.14 -3.56
CA LEU A 174 17.30 0.95 -4.41
C LEU A 174 18.04 1.02 -5.75
N THR A 175 19.35 0.72 -5.76
CA THR A 175 20.16 0.69 -6.99
C THR A 175 19.69 -0.44 -7.91
N ILE A 176 19.43 -1.63 -7.36
CA ILE A 176 18.89 -2.78 -8.11
C ILE A 176 17.54 -2.40 -8.73
N LEU A 177 16.62 -1.91 -7.92
CA LEU A 177 15.28 -1.48 -8.33
C LEU A 177 15.32 -0.42 -9.45
N LYS A 178 16.15 0.62 -9.32
CA LYS A 178 16.28 1.67 -10.34
C LYS A 178 16.92 1.15 -11.63
N LYS A 179 17.87 0.22 -11.52
CA LYS A 179 18.51 -0.41 -12.69
C LYS A 179 17.53 -1.31 -13.44
N SER A 180 16.65 -2.00 -12.73
CA SER A 180 15.66 -2.90 -13.33
C SER A 180 14.36 -2.19 -13.75
N SER A 181 14.09 -0.96 -13.29
CA SER A 181 12.80 -0.29 -13.49
C SER A 181 12.33 -0.22 -14.94
N ALA A 182 13.24 0.02 -15.90
CA ALA A 182 12.90 0.06 -17.33
C ALA A 182 12.46 -1.31 -17.88
N ARG A 183 13.09 -2.40 -17.42
CA ARG A 183 12.71 -3.77 -17.81
C ARG A 183 11.39 -4.17 -17.16
N LEU A 184 11.15 -3.70 -15.94
CA LEU A 184 9.97 -4.05 -15.16
C LEU A 184 8.74 -3.20 -15.48
N ASN A 185 8.82 -2.29 -16.46
CA ASN A 185 7.80 -1.27 -16.72
C ASN A 185 7.39 -0.47 -15.46
N ALA A 186 8.34 -0.27 -14.55
CA ALA A 186 8.10 0.30 -13.23
C ALA A 186 8.48 1.79 -13.17
N VAL A 187 7.54 2.61 -12.72
CA VAL A 187 7.73 4.03 -12.39
C VAL A 187 8.15 4.14 -10.92
N VAL A 188 9.46 4.30 -10.72
CA VAL A 188 10.07 4.47 -9.40
C VAL A 188 10.16 5.96 -9.06
N LYS A 189 9.42 6.41 -8.05
CA LYS A 189 9.28 7.83 -7.71
C LYS A 189 9.68 8.18 -6.28
N GLY A 190 10.76 8.95 -6.15
CA GLY A 190 11.10 9.67 -4.93
C GLY A 190 10.15 10.84 -4.69
N ILE A 191 9.46 10.85 -3.56
CA ILE A 191 8.60 11.94 -3.09
C ILE A 191 9.37 12.82 -2.11
N ASP A 192 9.27 14.13 -2.28
CA ASP A 192 9.86 15.06 -1.33
C ASP A 192 9.04 15.08 -0.03
N THR A 193 9.69 14.66 1.05
CA THR A 193 9.15 14.57 2.41
C THR A 193 9.89 15.51 3.37
N SER A 194 10.63 16.49 2.85
CA SER A 194 11.39 17.45 3.67
C SER A 194 10.51 18.32 4.58
N ASP A 195 9.25 18.53 4.19
CA ASP A 195 8.21 19.21 4.96
C ASP A 195 7.59 18.36 6.07
N ILE A 196 7.86 17.05 6.08
CA ILE A 196 7.32 16.10 7.06
C ILE A 196 8.36 15.84 8.14
N ARG A 197 7.96 15.96 9.40
CA ARG A 197 8.83 15.66 10.54
C ARG A 197 9.30 14.20 10.50
N PRO A 198 10.57 13.91 10.82
CA PRO A 198 11.06 12.55 11.00
C PRO A 198 10.15 11.77 11.97
N GLY A 199 9.72 10.57 11.58
CA GLY A 199 8.80 9.73 12.38
C GLY A 199 7.30 10.08 12.28
N ALA A 200 6.94 11.18 11.61
CA ALA A 200 5.55 11.50 11.27
C ALA A 200 5.14 11.00 9.87
N LEU A 201 6.12 10.58 9.06
CA LEU A 201 5.89 10.08 7.71
C LEU A 201 4.97 8.85 7.72
N SER A 202 3.90 8.93 6.93
CA SER A 202 2.84 7.94 6.90
C SER A 202 2.45 7.57 5.47
N GLU A 203 1.84 6.39 5.27
CA GLU A 203 1.39 5.92 3.95
C GLU A 203 0.35 6.87 3.37
N THR A 204 -0.58 7.35 4.21
CA THR A 204 -1.62 8.30 3.83
C THR A 204 -1.05 9.66 3.41
N GLN A 205 0.01 10.14 4.08
CA GLN A 205 0.68 11.38 3.68
C GLN A 205 1.40 11.23 2.33
N MET A 206 2.05 10.09 2.10
CA MET A 206 2.67 9.77 0.81
C MET A 206 1.63 9.69 -0.32
N MET A 207 0.51 9.00 -0.06
CA MET A 207 -0.63 8.94 -0.99
C MET A 207 -1.17 10.35 -1.31
N LYS A 208 -1.36 11.19 -0.30
CA LYS A 208 -1.82 12.58 -0.48
C LYS A 208 -0.86 13.39 -1.36
N LYS A 209 0.45 13.26 -1.18
CA LYS A 209 1.45 13.95 -2.01
C LYS A 209 1.50 13.43 -3.45
N ALA A 210 1.16 12.17 -3.66
CA ALA A 210 1.17 11.54 -4.98
C ALA A 210 -0.15 11.66 -5.75
N SER A 211 -1.26 12.00 -5.06
CA SER A 211 -2.62 11.97 -5.61
C SER A 211 -2.75 12.69 -6.95
N ALA A 212 -2.18 13.89 -7.09
CA ALA A 212 -2.24 14.68 -8.33
C ALA A 212 -1.71 13.95 -9.58
N LYS A 213 -0.77 13.01 -9.39
CA LYS A 213 -0.22 12.19 -10.48
C LYS A 213 -1.00 10.89 -10.69
N LEU A 214 -1.63 10.39 -9.63
CA LEU A 214 -2.43 9.17 -9.69
C LEU A 214 -3.79 9.38 -10.37
N VAL A 215 -4.26 10.63 -10.50
CA VAL A 215 -5.47 11.01 -11.25
C VAL A 215 -5.37 10.64 -12.75
N GLU A 216 -4.15 10.41 -13.25
CA GLU A 216 -3.93 10.01 -14.64
C GLU A 216 -4.40 8.59 -14.96
N TYR A 217 -4.55 7.74 -13.94
CA TYR A 217 -5.00 6.35 -14.07
C TYR A 217 -6.49 6.24 -13.78
N GLU A 218 -7.16 5.32 -14.46
CA GLU A 218 -8.56 5.00 -14.20
C GLU A 218 -8.70 4.29 -12.85
N ARG A 219 -7.79 3.34 -12.59
CA ARG A 219 -7.78 2.54 -11.36
C ARG A 219 -6.35 2.37 -10.84
N VAL A 220 -6.16 2.62 -9.56
CA VAL A 220 -4.89 2.42 -8.85
C VAL A 220 -5.12 1.49 -7.69
N LEU A 221 -4.52 0.30 -7.74
CA LEU A 221 -4.58 -0.67 -6.65
C LEU A 221 -3.33 -0.58 -5.80
N PHE A 222 -3.47 -0.08 -4.59
CA PHE A 222 -2.45 -0.12 -3.56
C PHE A 222 -2.45 -1.47 -2.85
N LEU A 223 -1.26 -2.06 -2.75
CA LEU A 223 -0.98 -3.25 -1.94
C LEU A 223 0.13 -2.95 -0.95
N ARG A 224 -0.04 -3.44 0.28
CA ARG A 224 0.98 -3.33 1.31
C ARG A 224 2.16 -4.25 1.01
N SER A 225 3.37 -3.68 1.07
CA SER A 225 4.64 -4.40 1.05
C SER A 225 5.21 -4.50 2.48
N PRO A 226 5.92 -5.58 2.85
CA PRO A 226 6.25 -6.75 2.04
C PRO A 226 5.10 -7.76 1.88
N GLY A 227 5.08 -8.50 0.77
CA GLY A 227 4.15 -9.60 0.57
C GLY A 227 4.52 -10.54 -0.58
N HIS A 228 3.83 -11.67 -0.65
CA HIS A 228 3.98 -12.74 -1.62
C HIS A 228 2.80 -12.73 -2.59
N LEU A 229 3.10 -12.58 -3.88
CA LEU A 229 2.12 -12.78 -4.95
C LEU A 229 1.93 -14.27 -5.21
N VAL A 230 0.73 -14.77 -4.95
CA VAL A 230 0.38 -16.20 -5.04
C VAL A 230 -0.36 -16.50 -6.35
N ASN A 231 -1.24 -15.60 -6.79
CA ASN A 231 -2.00 -15.77 -8.03
C ASN A 231 -2.20 -14.43 -8.75
N ILE A 232 -1.60 -14.29 -9.93
CA ILE A 232 -1.64 -13.08 -10.75
C ILE A 232 -3.01 -12.87 -11.39
N ASP A 233 -3.63 -13.93 -11.93
CA ASP A 233 -4.94 -13.84 -12.58
C ASP A 233 -6.02 -13.32 -11.63
N LYS A 234 -5.99 -13.80 -10.38
CA LYS A 234 -6.88 -13.29 -9.32
C LYS A 234 -6.59 -11.84 -8.96
N LEU A 235 -5.33 -11.42 -9.03
CA LEU A 235 -4.95 -10.04 -8.79
C LEU A 235 -5.43 -9.12 -9.92
N GLU A 236 -5.29 -9.56 -11.17
CA GLU A 236 -5.84 -8.85 -12.34
C GLU A 236 -7.37 -8.80 -12.30
N GLN A 237 -8.03 -9.88 -11.89
CA GLN A 237 -9.47 -9.89 -11.63
C GLN A 237 -9.85 -8.88 -10.54
N MET A 238 -9.04 -8.72 -9.49
CA MET A 238 -9.32 -7.79 -8.41
C MET A 238 -9.29 -6.32 -8.87
N ILE A 239 -8.31 -5.92 -9.68
CA ILE A 239 -8.22 -4.53 -10.19
C ILE A 239 -9.28 -4.23 -11.27
N THR A 240 -9.68 -5.24 -12.04
CA THR A 240 -10.71 -5.11 -13.09
C THR A 240 -12.14 -5.32 -12.58
N SER A 241 -12.33 -5.91 -11.39
CA SER A 241 -13.64 -6.18 -10.80
C SER A 241 -14.55 -4.94 -10.70
N ASP A 242 -15.85 -5.17 -10.83
CA ASP A 242 -16.83 -4.09 -10.77
C ASP A 242 -16.94 -3.51 -9.36
N ILE A 243 -17.13 -2.19 -9.33
CA ILE A 243 -17.32 -1.42 -8.12
C ILE A 243 -18.82 -1.28 -7.90
N GLY A 244 -19.33 -1.74 -6.76
CA GLY A 244 -20.73 -1.59 -6.38
C GLY A 244 -21.71 -2.62 -6.95
N GLU A 245 -21.28 -3.52 -7.84
CA GLU A 245 -22.14 -4.62 -8.30
C GLU A 245 -22.10 -5.82 -7.34
N ILE A 246 -23.28 -6.32 -7.00
CA ILE A 246 -23.46 -7.54 -6.20
C ILE A 246 -23.11 -8.72 -7.11
N MET A 247 -22.05 -9.46 -6.78
CA MET A 247 -21.66 -10.64 -7.55
C MET A 247 -22.60 -11.81 -7.22
N LYS A 248 -23.26 -12.38 -8.23
CA LYS A 248 -24.00 -13.63 -8.07
C LYS A 248 -23.03 -14.80 -8.18
N VAL A 249 -22.88 -15.57 -7.10
CA VAL A 249 -22.13 -16.84 -7.12
C VAL A 249 -23.11 -18.00 -7.02
N GLY A 250 -23.22 -18.75 -8.12
CA GLY A 250 -24.17 -19.84 -8.26
C GLY A 250 -25.64 -19.39 -8.30
N SER A 251 -26.55 -20.30 -7.96
CA SER A 251 -28.00 -20.11 -8.13
C SER A 251 -28.69 -19.34 -6.99
N SER A 252 -28.00 -18.97 -5.90
CA SER A 252 -28.70 -18.33 -4.76
C SER A 252 -27.87 -17.41 -3.86
N LYS A 253 -26.53 -17.40 -3.93
CA LYS A 253 -25.72 -16.51 -3.07
C LYS A 253 -25.38 -15.20 -3.78
N MET A 254 -25.96 -14.11 -3.27
CA MET A 254 -25.52 -12.75 -3.57
C MET A 254 -24.34 -12.42 -2.66
N ILE A 255 -23.17 -12.18 -3.25
CA ILE A 255 -21.99 -11.67 -2.53
C ILE A 255 -22.01 -10.15 -2.68
N PRO A 256 -21.84 -9.38 -1.60
CA PRO A 256 -21.73 -7.93 -1.69
C PRO A 256 -20.56 -7.51 -2.59
N SER A 257 -20.58 -6.27 -3.07
CA SER A 257 -19.52 -5.76 -3.95
C SER A 257 -18.13 -5.99 -3.36
N THR A 258 -17.18 -6.36 -4.22
CA THR A 258 -15.76 -6.55 -3.84
C THR A 258 -15.20 -5.31 -3.17
N TRP A 259 -15.60 -4.15 -3.65
CA TRP A 259 -15.13 -2.85 -3.21
C TRP A 259 -16.22 -2.07 -2.51
N ILE A 260 -15.91 -1.52 -1.33
CA ILE A 260 -16.77 -0.62 -0.57
C ILE A 260 -16.15 0.78 -0.59
N SER A 261 -16.92 1.78 -1.00
CA SER A 261 -16.48 3.18 -0.97
C SER A 261 -16.12 3.58 0.47
N THR A 262 -14.98 4.23 0.64
CA THR A 262 -14.51 4.72 1.94
C THR A 262 -14.06 6.16 1.86
N HIS A 263 -13.81 6.79 3.01
CA HIS A 263 -13.14 8.08 3.07
C HIS A 263 -11.81 7.91 3.81
N LEU A 264 -10.71 8.26 3.15
CA LEU A 264 -9.38 8.18 3.75
C LEU A 264 -9.15 9.39 4.65
N SER A 265 -9.06 9.15 5.95
CA SER A 265 -8.67 10.20 6.89
C SER A 265 -7.16 10.39 6.91
N ILE A 266 -6.71 11.64 6.83
CA ILE A 266 -5.29 12.02 6.97
C ILE A 266 -4.77 11.71 8.39
N THR A 267 -5.66 11.58 9.37
CA THR A 267 -5.29 11.21 10.75
C THR A 267 -4.86 9.75 10.85
N GLN A 268 -5.33 8.89 9.95
CA GLN A 268 -4.94 7.49 9.89
C GLN A 268 -3.56 7.38 9.23
N ARG A 269 -2.57 6.89 9.97
CA ARG A 269 -1.17 6.82 9.48
C ARG A 269 -0.94 5.69 8.47
N GLN A 270 -1.69 4.60 8.59
CA GLN A 270 -1.54 3.41 7.76
C GLN A 270 -2.78 3.22 6.91
N LEU A 271 -2.57 2.94 5.62
CA LEU A 271 -3.62 2.57 4.70
C LEU A 271 -4.12 1.14 5.03
N PRO A 272 -5.28 0.70 4.54
CA PRO A 272 -5.63 -0.71 4.63
C PRO A 272 -4.67 -1.57 3.79
N PRO A 273 -4.55 -2.88 4.05
CA PRO A 273 -3.63 -3.77 3.34
C PRO A 273 -3.79 -3.76 1.81
N ALA A 274 -5.03 -3.56 1.35
CA ALA A 274 -5.38 -3.32 -0.03
C ALA A 274 -6.37 -2.16 -0.15
N LEU A 275 -6.14 -1.28 -1.11
CA LEU A 275 -6.96 -0.09 -1.37
C LEU A 275 -7.03 0.13 -2.87
N LEU A 276 -8.23 0.19 -3.43
CA LEU A 276 -8.46 0.61 -4.81
C LEU A 276 -8.82 2.09 -4.83
N VAL A 277 -8.21 2.87 -5.71
CA VAL A 277 -8.64 4.24 -6.01
C VAL A 277 -9.11 4.24 -7.45
N ALA A 278 -10.39 4.53 -7.68
CA ALA A 278 -10.98 4.48 -9.00
C ALA A 278 -11.67 5.79 -9.37
N SER A 279 -11.49 6.22 -10.61
CA SER A 279 -12.28 7.29 -11.23
C SER A 279 -13.58 6.68 -11.76
N GLU A 280 -14.66 6.77 -10.99
CA GLU A 280 -15.96 6.22 -11.42
C GLU A 280 -16.47 6.99 -12.66
N PRO A 281 -16.80 6.30 -13.77
CA PRO A 281 -17.65 6.90 -14.78
C PRO A 281 -19.04 7.04 -14.16
N SER A 282 -19.46 8.27 -13.89
CA SER A 282 -20.82 8.53 -13.39
C SER A 282 -21.84 7.94 -14.36
N ALA A 283 -22.69 7.01 -13.91
CA ALA A 283 -23.81 6.46 -14.69
C ALA A 283 -24.79 7.56 -15.16
N PHE A 284 -24.76 8.72 -14.49
CA PHE A 284 -25.35 9.97 -14.95
C PHE A 284 -24.23 10.94 -15.34
N SER A 285 -23.64 10.75 -16.52
CA SER A 285 -22.76 11.76 -17.10
C SER A 285 -23.57 13.04 -17.29
N SER A 286 -23.27 14.05 -16.48
CA SER A 286 -23.71 15.41 -16.82
C SER A 286 -23.16 15.73 -18.22
N PRO A 287 -23.92 16.41 -19.09
CA PRO A 287 -23.51 16.71 -20.47
C PRO A 287 -22.26 17.61 -20.57
N THR A 288 -21.70 18.01 -19.43
CA THR A 288 -20.54 18.88 -19.27
C THR A 288 -19.21 18.13 -19.10
N GLY A 289 -19.04 16.93 -19.67
CA GLY A 289 -17.71 16.31 -19.91
C GLY A 289 -16.74 16.16 -18.71
N SER A 290 -17.19 16.44 -17.49
CA SER A 290 -16.36 16.53 -16.29
C SER A 290 -16.18 15.13 -15.71
N LYS A 291 -14.96 14.58 -15.83
CA LYS A 291 -14.58 13.34 -15.14
C LYS A 291 -14.85 13.49 -13.64
N ALA A 292 -15.60 12.56 -13.05
CA ALA A 292 -15.84 12.54 -11.63
C ALA A 292 -14.50 12.40 -10.86
N PRO A 293 -14.36 13.02 -9.68
CA PRO A 293 -13.15 12.88 -8.88
C PRO A 293 -12.95 11.42 -8.47
N PRO A 294 -11.70 10.91 -8.48
CA PRO A 294 -11.42 9.55 -8.05
C PRO A 294 -11.79 9.35 -6.58
N LYS A 295 -12.43 8.22 -6.29
CA LYS A 295 -12.85 7.84 -4.93
C LYS A 295 -12.02 6.64 -4.45
N PRO A 296 -11.66 6.59 -3.15
CA PRO A 296 -11.04 5.42 -2.57
C PRO A 296 -12.08 4.36 -2.15
N HIS A 297 -11.76 3.11 -2.41
CA HIS A 297 -12.55 1.93 -2.06
C HIS A 297 -11.66 0.90 -1.36
N ILE A 298 -12.21 0.26 -0.33
CA ILE A 298 -11.54 -0.80 0.42
C ILE A 298 -12.13 -2.15 0.07
N LEU A 299 -11.29 -3.18 0.16
CA LEU A 299 -11.72 -4.54 -0.05
C LEU A 299 -12.73 -4.92 1.04
N ASN A 300 -13.89 -5.42 0.62
CA ASN A 300 -14.95 -5.81 1.52
C ASN A 300 -14.50 -6.98 2.40
N SER A 301 -14.76 -6.92 3.71
CA SER A 301 -14.41 -8.00 4.65
C SER A 301 -15.04 -9.33 4.29
N GLU A 302 -16.27 -9.33 3.77
CA GLU A 302 -16.94 -10.56 3.33
C GLU A 302 -16.29 -11.14 2.07
N THR A 303 -15.90 -10.28 1.11
CA THR A 303 -15.17 -10.71 -0.09
C THR A 303 -13.73 -11.13 0.24
N MET A 304 -13.07 -10.50 1.22
CA MET A 304 -11.79 -10.97 1.75
C MET A 304 -11.90 -12.41 2.27
N GLN A 305 -12.94 -12.71 3.05
CA GLN A 305 -13.16 -14.04 3.62
C GLN A 305 -13.61 -15.09 2.58
N GLN A 306 -14.42 -14.70 1.60
CA GLN A 306 -15.01 -15.64 0.65
C GLN A 306 -14.11 -15.91 -0.57
N MET A 307 -13.37 -14.91 -1.05
CA MET A 307 -12.53 -15.03 -2.25
C MET A 307 -11.02 -15.03 -1.97
N ASN A 308 -10.61 -14.71 -0.74
CA ASN A 308 -9.22 -14.68 -0.31
C ASN A 308 -8.30 -13.79 -1.15
N PHE A 309 -8.77 -12.69 -1.74
CA PHE A 309 -7.90 -11.91 -2.62
C PHE A 309 -6.61 -11.41 -1.94
N VAL A 310 -6.74 -10.88 -0.73
CA VAL A 310 -5.60 -10.45 0.08
C VAL A 310 -5.73 -11.06 1.46
N MET A 311 -4.69 -11.78 1.89
CA MET A 311 -4.67 -12.50 3.16
C MET A 311 -3.50 -12.04 4.00
N GLU A 312 -3.71 -12.00 5.31
CA GLU A 312 -2.62 -11.85 6.26
C GLU A 312 -2.01 -13.21 6.56
N SER A 313 -0.68 -13.30 6.56
CA SER A 313 0.07 -14.54 6.79
C SER A 313 -0.32 -15.33 8.05
N SER A 314 -0.91 -14.69 9.06
CA SER A 314 -1.39 -15.36 10.28
C SER A 314 -2.72 -16.10 10.13
N GLU A 315 -3.42 -15.94 9.01
CA GLU A 315 -4.71 -16.60 8.76
C GLU A 315 -4.48 -18.02 8.23
N SER A 316 -5.13 -19.01 8.85
CA SER A 316 -5.03 -20.40 8.42
C SER A 316 -5.71 -20.56 7.05
N PRO A 317 -5.09 -21.25 6.08
CA PRO A 317 -5.73 -21.52 4.79
C PRO A 317 -6.96 -22.40 5.05
N GLY A 318 -8.14 -21.77 5.11
CA GLY A 318 -9.41 -22.49 5.14
C GLY A 318 -9.60 -23.34 3.89
N ARG A 319 -10.74 -24.05 3.78
CA ARG A 319 -11.15 -24.85 2.61
C ARG A 319 -11.41 -24.03 1.32
N HIS A 320 -10.90 -22.81 1.25
CA HIS A 320 -11.15 -21.85 0.19
C HIS A 320 -9.97 -21.82 -0.80
N PRO A 321 -10.19 -21.40 -2.06
CA PRO A 321 -9.10 -21.28 -3.02
C PRO A 321 -8.03 -20.29 -2.50
N GLY A 322 -6.76 -20.63 -2.67
CA GLY A 322 -5.62 -19.88 -2.12
C GLY A 322 -5.60 -18.40 -2.54
N PRO A 323 -4.94 -17.52 -1.76
CA PRO A 323 -5.07 -16.08 -1.95
C PRO A 323 -4.44 -15.55 -3.24
N ALA A 324 -4.78 -14.32 -3.64
CA ALA A 324 -4.06 -13.65 -4.74
C ALA A 324 -2.73 -13.07 -4.24
N TYR A 325 -2.76 -12.42 -3.07
CA TYR A 325 -1.60 -11.79 -2.45
C TYR A 325 -1.60 -12.00 -0.93
N VAL A 326 -0.46 -12.35 -0.36
CA VAL A 326 -0.28 -12.51 1.09
C VAL A 326 0.65 -11.41 1.59
N TYR A 327 0.18 -10.53 2.47
CA TYR A 327 1.04 -9.49 3.05
C TYR A 327 1.61 -9.94 4.40
N PHE A 328 2.80 -9.44 4.73
CA PHE A 328 3.48 -9.76 5.99
C PHE A 328 3.49 -8.53 6.90
N GLU A 329 2.83 -8.62 8.05
CA GLU A 329 2.85 -7.53 9.02
C GLU A 329 4.22 -7.42 9.70
N SER A 330 4.73 -6.18 9.76
CA SER A 330 6.01 -5.84 10.38
C SER A 330 5.96 -6.12 11.89
N GLY A 331 6.57 -7.23 12.32
CA GLY A 331 6.67 -7.63 13.74
C GLY A 331 6.21 -9.07 14.04
N MET A 332 5.46 -9.70 13.14
CA MET A 332 4.90 -11.05 13.36
C MET A 332 5.82 -12.20 12.92
N VAL A 333 6.91 -11.88 12.20
CA VAL A 333 7.91 -12.84 11.67
C VAL A 333 8.56 -13.73 12.76
N HIS A 334 8.44 -13.37 14.05
CA HIS A 334 9.10 -14.06 15.17
C HIS A 334 8.18 -14.95 16.02
N ARG A 335 6.88 -15.06 15.73
CA ARG A 335 6.02 -16.02 16.45
C ARG A 335 6.19 -17.39 15.81
N GLY A 336 7.14 -18.17 16.34
CA GLY A 336 7.54 -19.51 15.90
C GLY A 336 6.47 -20.61 15.98
N GLY A 337 5.25 -20.37 15.51
CA GLY A 337 4.33 -21.43 15.10
C GLY A 337 4.46 -21.60 13.59
N SER A 338 4.78 -22.82 13.13
CA SER A 338 4.74 -23.27 11.71
C SER A 338 5.03 -22.16 10.71
N ALA A 339 6.29 -22.00 10.28
CA ALA A 339 6.66 -21.06 9.22
C ALA A 339 5.61 -21.12 8.10
N ASP A 340 4.86 -20.03 7.93
CA ASP A 340 3.84 -19.94 6.91
C ASP A 340 4.51 -20.29 5.58
N MET A 341 3.95 -21.28 4.87
CA MET A 341 4.47 -21.75 3.59
C MET A 341 4.68 -20.56 2.64
N HIS A 342 3.80 -19.56 2.69
CA HIS A 342 3.92 -18.35 1.89
C HIS A 342 5.11 -17.48 2.30
N TYR A 343 5.41 -17.35 3.59
CA TYR A 343 6.55 -16.58 4.07
C TYR A 343 7.88 -17.24 3.71
N SER A 344 7.99 -18.55 3.89
CA SER A 344 9.21 -19.30 3.56
C SER A 344 9.54 -19.25 2.06
N GLU A 345 8.54 -19.43 1.20
CA GLU A 345 8.70 -19.34 -0.25
C GLU A 345 9.06 -17.92 -0.68
N TRP A 346 8.38 -16.91 -0.13
CA TRP A 346 8.72 -15.50 -0.37
C TRP A 346 10.15 -15.17 0.05
N LYS A 347 10.59 -15.61 1.23
CA LYS A 347 11.95 -15.35 1.74
C LYS A 347 13.00 -15.91 0.78
N LYS A 348 12.77 -17.11 0.24
CA LYS A 348 13.66 -17.73 -0.76
C LYS A 348 13.70 -16.91 -2.06
N GLN A 349 12.56 -16.47 -2.56
CA GLN A 349 12.47 -15.71 -3.80
C GLN A 349 13.10 -14.31 -3.67
N VAL A 350 12.81 -13.57 -2.59
CA VAL A 350 13.38 -12.23 -2.38
C VAL A 350 14.92 -12.28 -2.29
N GLN A 351 15.47 -13.33 -1.67
CA GLN A 351 16.92 -13.52 -1.60
C GLN A 351 17.55 -13.66 -3.00
N SER A 352 16.86 -14.30 -3.94
CA SER A 352 17.34 -14.43 -5.33
C SER A 352 17.28 -13.12 -6.13
N VAL A 353 16.28 -12.27 -5.88
CA VAL A 353 16.10 -10.99 -6.60
C VAL A 353 17.12 -9.95 -6.15
N CYS A 354 17.44 -9.93 -4.86
CA CYS A 354 18.41 -9.01 -4.27
C CYS A 354 19.67 -9.75 -3.80
N ASP A 355 20.32 -10.45 -4.71
CA ASP A 355 21.56 -11.16 -4.40
C ASP A 355 22.64 -10.20 -3.86
N GLY A 356 23.34 -10.64 -2.81
CA GLY A 356 24.35 -9.86 -2.11
C GLY A 356 23.84 -8.71 -1.23
N VAL A 357 22.52 -8.52 -1.08
CA VAL A 357 21.94 -7.53 -0.16
C VAL A 357 21.60 -8.18 1.17
N ASN A 358 22.05 -7.59 2.29
CA ASN A 358 21.59 -8.02 3.61
C ASN A 358 20.16 -7.51 3.85
N LEU A 359 19.19 -8.42 3.82
CA LEU A 359 17.76 -8.12 3.87
C LEU A 359 17.23 -7.89 5.30
N GLY A 360 17.97 -8.27 6.35
CA GLY A 360 17.50 -8.16 7.74
C GLY A 360 16.30 -9.06 8.06
N LEU A 361 16.22 -10.24 7.43
CA LEU A 361 15.12 -11.23 7.50
C LEU A 361 15.37 -12.39 8.47
#